data_AF-A0A3M0ILB2-F1
#
_entry.id   AF-A0A3M0ILB2-F1
#
_cell.length_a   1.000
_cell.length_b   1.000
_cell.length_c   1.000
_cell.angle_alpha   90.00
_cell.angle_beta   90.00
_cell.angle_gamma   90.00
#
_symmetry.space_group_name_H-M   'P 1'
#
loop_
_entity.id
_entity.type
_entity.pdbx_description
1 polymer ?
#
loop_
_entity_poly.entity_id
_entity_poly.type
_entity_poly.pdbx_seq_one_letter_code
_entity_poly.pdbx_strand_id
1 'polypeptide(L)'
;MEIKAPSQGLRLRPLYKAPLKEKRREREEKRREREEKRREEKEREEKRREEKRREEKRREEKRREEKRREEKRREEKSSSWSSQVCEVICFVQVLELLKDKVETLFTDSKYAFGIVHTIRKIWQERGLINTRGKRLIY
;
A
#
# COMPACT_ATOMS: atom_id res chain seq x y z
N MET A 1 -28.03 -75.62 -66.45
CA MET A 1 -26.90 -74.73 -66.16
C MET A 1 -27.31 -73.81 -65.03
N GLU A 2 -26.77 -74.03 -63.83
CA GLU A 2 -27.11 -73.26 -62.63
C GLU A 2 -26.43 -71.88 -62.68
N ILE A 3 -27.22 -70.81 -62.67
CA ILE A 3 -26.70 -69.46 -62.55
C ILE A 3 -26.40 -69.23 -61.07
N LYS A 4 -25.12 -69.35 -60.69
CA LYS A 4 -24.64 -69.13 -59.32
C LYS A 4 -24.36 -67.64 -59.13
N ALA A 5 -25.19 -66.95 -58.34
CA ALA A 5 -24.92 -65.58 -57.94
C ALA A 5 -23.63 -65.52 -57.10
N PRO A 6 -22.71 -64.55 -57.32
CA PRO A 6 -21.52 -64.43 -56.50
C PRO A 6 -21.93 -64.01 -55.09
N SER A 7 -21.67 -64.89 -54.12
CA SER A 7 -21.94 -64.66 -52.71
C SER A 7 -21.20 -63.41 -52.24
N GLN A 8 -21.99 -62.39 -51.94
CA GLN A 8 -21.54 -61.08 -51.48
C GLN A 8 -20.85 -61.21 -50.13
N GLY A 9 -19.55 -60.90 -50.10
CA GLY A 9 -18.79 -60.65 -48.88
C GLY A 9 -18.83 -59.17 -48.45
N LEU A 10 -19.98 -58.49 -48.57
CA LEU A 10 -20.12 -57.13 -48.06
C LEU A 10 -20.26 -57.19 -46.54
N ARG A 11 -19.16 -56.96 -45.79
CA ARG A 11 -19.23 -56.65 -44.36
C ARG A 11 -20.03 -55.35 -44.18
N LEU A 12 -21.33 -55.47 -43.99
CA LEU A 12 -22.18 -54.36 -43.59
C LEU A 12 -21.70 -53.86 -42.23
N ARG A 13 -20.98 -52.72 -42.21
CA ARG A 13 -20.73 -51.99 -40.96
C ARG A 13 -22.10 -51.54 -40.44
N PRO A 14 -22.47 -51.86 -39.19
CA PRO A 14 -23.79 -51.51 -38.72
C PRO A 14 -23.91 -49.98 -38.65
N LEU A 15 -24.74 -49.41 -39.54
CA LEU A 15 -24.94 -47.97 -39.69
C LEU A 15 -25.41 -47.32 -38.38
N TYR A 16 -26.08 -48.07 -37.49
CA TYR A 16 -26.50 -47.59 -36.17
C TYR A 16 -25.33 -47.29 -35.20
N LYS A 17 -24.14 -47.86 -35.40
CA LYS A 17 -22.96 -47.62 -34.55
C LYS A 17 -22.22 -46.33 -34.92
N ALA A 18 -22.42 -45.78 -36.12
CA ALA A 18 -21.75 -44.55 -36.56
C ALA A 18 -22.27 -43.30 -35.82
N PRO A 19 -23.60 -43.06 -35.69
CA PRO A 19 -24.15 -41.95 -34.91
C PRO A 19 -23.75 -41.99 -33.42
N LEU A 20 -23.61 -43.19 -32.85
CA LEU A 20 -23.17 -43.37 -31.47
C LEU A 20 -21.67 -43.05 -31.27
N LYS A 21 -20.83 -43.40 -32.25
CA LYS A 21 -19.40 -43.03 -32.23
C LYS A 21 -19.21 -41.52 -32.37
N GLU A 22 -20.02 -40.87 -33.20
CA GLU A 22 -20.01 -39.43 -33.39
C GLU A 22 -20.44 -38.68 -32.12
N LYS A 23 -21.55 -39.09 -31.49
CA LYS A 23 -21.98 -38.56 -30.18
C LYS A 23 -20.94 -38.76 -29.07
N ARG A 24 -20.18 -39.86 -29.08
CA ARG A 24 -19.06 -40.06 -28.14
C ARG A 24 -17.91 -39.10 -28.42
N ARG A 25 -17.56 -38.88 -29.69
CA ARG A 25 -16.53 -37.91 -30.10
C ARG A 25 -16.91 -36.48 -29.72
N GLU A 26 -18.12 -36.04 -30.01
CA GLU A 26 -18.62 -34.72 -29.59
C GLU A 26 -18.59 -34.53 -28.07
N ARG A 27 -18.95 -35.56 -27.29
CA ARG A 27 -18.88 -35.51 -25.82
C ARG A 27 -17.44 -35.43 -25.32
N GLU A 28 -16.53 -36.16 -25.97
CA GLU A 28 -15.11 -36.15 -25.63
C GLU A 28 -14.46 -34.80 -25.99
N GLU A 29 -14.82 -34.23 -27.13
CA GLU A 29 -14.41 -32.89 -27.57
C GLU A 29 -14.95 -31.81 -26.64
N LYS A 30 -16.24 -31.84 -26.29
CA LYS A 30 -16.82 -30.95 -25.26
C LYS A 30 -16.14 -31.11 -23.90
N ARG A 31 -15.68 -32.32 -23.55
CA ARG A 31 -14.93 -32.54 -22.31
C ARG A 31 -13.55 -31.91 -22.39
N ARG A 32 -12.85 -32.05 -23.53
CA ARG A 32 -11.54 -31.44 -23.79
C ARG A 32 -11.63 -29.91 -23.77
N GLU A 33 -12.60 -29.31 -24.46
CA GLU A 33 -12.84 -27.86 -24.43
C GLU A 33 -13.11 -27.35 -23.00
N ARG A 34 -13.90 -28.08 -22.20
CA ARG A 34 -14.16 -27.72 -20.80
C ARG A 34 -12.91 -27.83 -19.94
N GLU A 35 -12.08 -28.84 -20.17
CA GLU A 35 -10.80 -29.01 -19.47
C GLU A 35 -9.82 -27.89 -19.84
N GLU A 36 -9.75 -27.52 -21.12
CA GLU A 36 -8.92 -26.44 -21.62
C GLU A 36 -9.37 -25.08 -21.06
N LYS A 37 -10.67 -24.78 -21.09
CA LYS A 37 -11.24 -23.60 -20.42
C LYS A 37 -10.89 -23.54 -18.94
N ARG A 38 -10.95 -24.67 -18.22
CA ARG A 38 -10.55 -24.75 -16.81
C ARG A 38 -9.05 -24.51 -16.60
N ARG A 39 -8.19 -24.96 -17.53
CA ARG A 39 -6.74 -24.73 -17.47
C ARG A 39 -6.42 -23.25 -17.72
N GLU A 40 -7.02 -22.67 -18.76
CA GLU A 40 -6.88 -21.24 -19.04
C GLU A 40 -7.37 -20.37 -17.89
N GLU A 41 -8.51 -20.71 -17.28
CA GLU A 41 -9.06 -19.97 -16.14
C GLU A 41 -8.11 -20.03 -14.94
N LYS A 42 -7.53 -21.20 -14.65
CA LYS A 42 -6.52 -21.35 -13.60
C LYS A 42 -5.27 -20.52 -13.87
N GLU A 43 -4.75 -20.53 -15.09
CA GLU A 43 -3.57 -19.73 -15.45
C GLU A 43 -3.85 -18.23 -15.36
N ARG A 44 -5.03 -17.78 -15.79
CA ARG A 44 -5.45 -16.37 -15.64
C ARG A 44 -5.59 -15.99 -14.17
N GLU A 45 -6.16 -16.85 -13.35
CA GLU A 45 -6.29 -16.63 -11.91
C GLU A 45 -4.92 -16.57 -11.24
N GLU A 46 -4.00 -17.47 -11.61
CA GLU A 46 -2.63 -17.48 -11.09
C GLU A 46 -1.87 -16.20 -11.45
N LYS A 47 -1.94 -15.74 -12.71
CA LYS A 47 -1.38 -14.46 -13.14
C LYS A 47 -1.93 -13.29 -12.33
N ARG A 48 -3.24 -13.24 -12.10
CA ARG A 48 -3.88 -12.20 -11.26
C ARG A 48 -3.39 -12.25 -9.82
N ARG A 49 -3.22 -13.44 -9.25
CA ARG A 49 -2.69 -13.63 -7.89
C ARG A 49 -1.23 -13.18 -7.81
N GLU A 50 -0.42 -13.51 -8.81
CA GLU A 50 0.98 -13.10 -8.86
C GLU A 50 1.11 -11.57 -8.99
N GLU A 51 0.31 -10.95 -9.86
CA GLU A 51 0.27 -9.51 -10.04
C GLU A 51 -0.11 -8.79 -8.74
N LYS A 52 -1.14 -9.27 -8.02
CA LYS A 52 -1.49 -8.74 -6.69
C LYS A 52 -0.33 -8.81 -5.70
N ARG A 53 0.39 -9.95 -5.63
CA ARG A 53 1.56 -10.08 -4.75
C ARG A 53 2.68 -9.12 -5.11
N ARG A 54 2.92 -8.88 -6.40
CA ARG A 54 3.92 -7.92 -6.88
C ARG A 54 3.52 -6.48 -6.54
N GLU A 55 2.24 -6.15 -6.70
CA GLU A 55 1.71 -4.83 -6.34
C GLU A 55 1.81 -4.59 -4.82
N GLU A 56 1.47 -5.58 -4.01
CA GLU A 56 1.57 -5.51 -2.55
C GLU A 56 3.02 -5.28 -2.09
N LYS A 57 3.98 -6.02 -2.65
CA LYS A 57 5.42 -5.79 -2.38
C LYS A 57 5.86 -4.37 -2.73
N ARG A 58 5.43 -3.82 -3.88
CA ARG A 58 5.74 -2.44 -4.28
C ARG A 58 5.13 -1.41 -3.32
N ARG A 59 3.91 -1.66 -2.83
CA ARG A 59 3.25 -0.78 -1.84
C ARG A 59 3.97 -0.83 -0.50
N GLU A 60 4.38 -2.01 -0.06
CA GLU A 60 5.13 -2.18 1.19
C GLU A 60 6.50 -1.49 1.12
N GLU A 61 7.22 -1.65 0.00
CA GLU A 61 8.50 -0.98 -0.23
C GLU A 61 8.36 0.54 -0.19
N LYS A 62 7.36 1.11 -0.87
CA LYS A 62 7.06 2.55 -0.79
C LYS A 62 6.81 3.03 0.64
N ARG A 63 6.04 2.28 1.43
CA ARG A 63 5.78 2.61 2.85
C ARG A 63 7.06 2.58 3.68
N ARG A 64 7.94 1.61 3.44
CA ARG A 64 9.24 1.51 4.12
C ARG A 64 10.16 2.67 3.75
N GLU A 65 10.18 3.06 2.48
CA GLU A 65 10.97 4.20 2.00
C GLU A 65 10.45 5.52 2.58
N GLU A 66 9.14 5.72 2.61
CA GLU A 66 8.51 6.89 3.21
C GLU A 66 8.84 6.99 4.70
N LYS A 67 8.75 5.88 5.44
CA LYS A 67 9.12 5.83 6.86
C LYS A 67 10.59 6.22 7.07
N ARG A 68 11.51 5.71 6.25
CA ARG A 68 12.94 6.08 6.31
C ARG A 68 13.17 7.56 6.01
N ARG A 69 12.42 8.14 5.06
CA ARG A 69 12.49 9.58 4.75
C ARG A 69 11.96 10.43 5.90
N GLU A 70 10.87 10.00 6.53
CA GLU A 70 10.32 10.69 7.69
C GLU A 70 11.28 10.64 8.89
N GLU A 71 11.84 9.45 9.16
CA GLU A 71 12.86 9.26 10.20
C GLU A 71 14.08 10.13 9.95
N LYS A 72 14.62 10.12 8.72
CA LYS A 72 15.73 11.01 8.33
C LYS A 72 15.37 12.49 8.51
N ARG A 73 14.15 12.92 8.17
CA ARG A 73 13.69 14.30 8.42
C ARG A 73 13.59 14.63 9.91
N ARG A 74 13.20 13.66 10.76
CA ARG A 74 13.16 13.82 12.22
C ARG A 74 14.58 13.92 12.80
N GLU A 75 15.50 13.08 12.33
CA GLU A 75 16.92 13.13 12.69
C GLU A 75 17.58 14.43 12.23
N GLU A 76 17.36 14.88 10.99
CA GLU A 76 17.87 16.17 10.49
C GLU A 76 17.32 17.35 11.31
N LYS A 77 16.02 17.33 11.65
CA LYS A 77 15.44 18.33 12.57
C LYS A 77 16.09 18.28 13.94
N SER A 78 16.34 17.09 14.48
CA SER A 78 17.00 16.91 15.77
C SER A 78 18.48 17.32 15.75
N SER A 79 19.19 17.10 14.64
CA SER A 79 20.60 17.45 14.47
C SER A 79 20.84 18.96 14.38
N SER A 80 19.82 19.72 13.97
CA SER A 80 19.91 21.18 13.80
C SER A 80 19.40 21.96 15.02
N TRP A 81 18.80 21.31 16.02
CA TRP A 81 18.17 22.00 17.15
C TRP A 81 19.06 21.95 18.38
N SER A 82 19.27 23.11 19.01
CA SER A 82 19.92 23.16 20.32
C SER A 82 18.97 22.61 21.40
N SER A 83 19.53 22.11 22.51
CA SER A 83 18.74 21.67 23.69
C SER A 83 17.69 22.70 24.10
N GLN A 84 18.05 23.98 24.03
CA GLN A 84 17.17 25.11 24.36
C GLN A 84 15.96 25.21 23.41
N VAL A 85 16.15 24.99 22.10
CA VAL A 85 15.04 25.01 21.12
C VAL A 85 14.10 23.84 21.36
N CYS A 86 14.64 22.65 21.66
CA CYS A 86 13.84 21.48 22.00
C CYS A 86 12.99 21.70 23.26
N GLU A 87 13.58 22.28 24.31
CA GLU A 87 12.87 22.61 25.56
C GLU A 87 11.71 23.59 25.32
N VAL A 88 11.94 24.64 24.51
CA VAL A 88 10.89 25.61 24.18
C VAL A 88 9.78 24.97 23.36
N ILE A 89 10.11 24.11 22.40
CA ILE A 89 9.10 23.45 21.54
C ILE A 89 8.27 22.46 22.35
N CYS A 90 8.89 21.69 23.24
CA CYS A 90 8.18 20.83 24.19
C CYS A 90 7.19 21.66 25.03
N PHE A 91 7.65 22.80 25.55
CA PHE A 91 6.80 23.67 26.35
C PHE A 91 5.61 24.25 25.57
N VAL A 92 5.83 24.69 24.33
CA VAL A 92 4.76 25.18 23.44
C VAL A 92 3.72 24.08 23.18
N GLN A 93 4.17 22.85 22.88
CA GLN A 93 3.27 21.71 22.65
C GLN A 93 2.42 21.38 23.88
N VAL A 94 3.03 21.38 25.07
CA VAL A 94 2.30 21.13 26.32
C VAL A 94 1.26 22.22 26.58
N LEU A 95 1.60 23.49 26.36
CA LEU A 95 0.64 24.59 26.48
C LEU A 95 -0.52 24.47 25.48
N GLU A 96 -0.28 23.98 24.27
CA GLU A 96 -1.34 23.77 23.29
C GLU A 96 -2.34 22.68 23.71
N LEU A 97 -1.86 21.61 24.33
CA LEU A 97 -2.70 20.54 24.86
C LEU A 97 -3.52 20.99 26.09
N LEU A 98 -3.03 22.00 26.82
CA LEU A 98 -3.62 22.50 28.05
C LEU A 98 -4.41 23.81 27.87
N LYS A 99 -4.71 24.23 26.64
CA LYS A 99 -5.39 25.51 26.34
C LYS A 99 -6.66 25.77 27.15
N ASP A 100 -7.41 24.71 27.49
CA ASP A 100 -8.69 24.80 28.20
C ASP A 100 -8.61 24.30 29.66
N LYS A 101 -7.40 24.07 30.18
CA LYS A 101 -7.18 23.54 31.53
C LYS A 101 -6.26 24.45 32.34
N VAL A 102 -6.59 24.62 33.62
CA VAL A 102 -5.73 25.32 34.58
C VAL A 102 -4.85 24.28 35.27
N GLU A 103 -3.64 24.11 34.76
CA GLU A 103 -2.64 23.18 35.32
C GLU A 103 -1.32 23.91 35.62
N THR A 104 -0.57 23.39 36.60
CA THR A 104 0.76 23.89 36.96
C THR A 104 1.83 23.10 36.22
N LEU A 105 2.58 23.77 35.35
CA LEU A 105 3.70 23.19 34.62
C LEU A 105 5.02 23.48 35.33
N PHE A 106 5.80 22.43 35.58
CA PHE A 106 7.15 22.54 36.11
C PHE A 106 8.17 22.38 34.97
N THR A 107 9.14 23.28 34.91
CA THR A 107 10.28 23.19 33.99
C THR A 107 11.55 23.59 34.73
N ASP A 108 12.62 22.84 34.50
CA ASP A 108 13.98 23.15 34.96
C ASP A 108 14.72 24.10 33.99
N SER A 109 14.17 24.31 32.79
CA SER A 109 14.72 25.21 31.79
C SER A 109 14.52 26.68 32.18
N LYS A 110 15.60 27.30 32.66
CA LYS A 110 15.65 28.76 32.89
C LYS A 110 15.33 29.56 31.62
N TYR A 111 15.70 29.02 30.46
CA TYR A 111 15.45 29.67 29.17
C TYR A 111 13.96 29.64 28.82
N ALA A 112 13.30 28.47 28.91
CA ALA A 112 11.87 28.36 28.66
C ALA A 112 11.05 29.23 29.63
N PHE A 113 11.40 29.22 30.93
CA PHE A 113 10.78 30.09 31.93
C PHE A 113 10.91 31.59 31.56
N GLY A 114 12.10 32.03 31.15
CA GLY A 114 12.33 33.41 30.71
C GLY A 114 11.53 33.81 29.47
N ILE A 115 11.48 32.94 28.45
CA ILE A 115 10.71 33.20 27.23
C ILE A 115 9.23 33.47 27.56
N VAL A 116 8.65 32.63 28.41
CA VAL A 116 7.22 32.64 28.75
C VAL A 116 6.88 33.82 29.65
N HIS A 117 7.66 34.06 30.70
CA HIS A 117 7.29 34.99 31.77
C HIS A 117 7.79 36.42 31.58
N THR A 118 8.92 36.64 30.89
CA THR A 118 9.52 37.98 30.80
C THR A 118 9.57 38.49 29.36
N ILE A 119 9.96 37.62 28.44
CA ILE A 119 10.27 38.02 27.07
C ILE A 119 9.00 38.26 26.25
N ARG A 120 7.94 37.46 26.43
CA ARG A 120 6.67 37.62 25.69
C ARG A 120 6.09 39.03 25.78
N LYS A 121 5.99 39.58 27.00
CA LYS A 121 5.41 40.91 27.24
C LYS A 121 6.26 42.01 26.59
N ILE A 122 7.58 41.93 26.79
CA ILE A 122 8.55 42.89 26.23
C ILE A 122 8.54 42.86 24.69
N TRP A 123 8.34 41.69 24.08
CA TRP A 123 8.41 41.53 22.63
C TRP A 123 7.12 41.94 21.91
N GLN A 124 5.96 41.75 22.53
CA GLN A 124 4.70 42.31 22.05
C GLN A 124 4.76 43.84 22.03
N GLU A 125 5.31 44.45 23.08
CA GLU A 125 5.45 45.91 23.18
C GLU A 125 6.49 46.48 22.20
N ARG A 126 7.50 45.69 21.79
CA ARG A 126 8.60 46.12 20.91
C ARG A 126 8.48 45.68 19.46
N GLY A 127 7.36 45.06 19.06
CA GLY A 127 7.13 44.63 17.68
C GLY A 127 8.13 43.58 17.17
N LEU A 128 8.64 42.69 18.04
CA LEU A 128 9.62 41.64 17.72
C LEU A 128 10.98 42.17 17.21
N ILE A 129 11.37 43.35 17.63
CA ILE A 129 12.64 43.99 17.29
C ILE A 129 13.54 44.07 18.53
N ASN A 130 14.81 43.70 18.39
CA ASN A 130 15.76 43.81 19.50
C ASN A 130 16.22 45.27 19.72
N THR A 131 16.93 45.53 20.81
CA THR A 131 17.45 46.88 21.13
C THR A 131 18.44 47.43 20.10
N ARG A 132 18.92 46.59 19.16
CA ARG A 132 19.81 46.95 18.06
C ARG A 132 19.07 47.11 16.72
N GLY A 133 17.73 47.14 16.73
CA GLY A 133 16.90 47.35 15.54
C GLY A 133 16.81 46.15 14.59
N LYS A 134 17.34 44.97 14.97
CA LYS A 134 17.23 43.75 14.15
C LYS A 134 15.96 42.99 14.51
N ARG A 135 15.27 42.46 13.49
CA ARG A 135 14.19 41.49 13.70
C ARG A 135 14.77 40.23 14.31
N LEU A 136 14.00 39.64 15.21
CA LEU A 136 14.29 38.31 15.73
C LEU A 136 14.13 37.29 14.60
N ILE A 137 15.25 36.65 14.26
CA ILE A 137 15.31 35.53 13.32
C ILE A 137 15.23 34.27 14.18
N TYR A 138 14.25 33.42 13.89
CA TYR A 138 14.10 32.08 14.46
C TYR A 138 14.56 31.04 13.45
#